data_AF-A0AAU5JSQ2-F1
#
_entry.id   AF-A0AAU5JSQ2-F1
#
_cell.length_a   1.000
_cell.length_b   1.000
_cell.length_c   1.000
_cell.angle_alpha   90.00
_cell.angle_beta   90.00
_cell.angle_gamma   90.00
#
_symmetry.space_group_name_H-M   'P 1'
#
loop_
_entity.id
_entity.type
_entity.pdbx_description
1 polymer ?
#
loop_
_entity_poly.entity_id
_entity_poly.type
_entity_poly.pdbx_seq_one_letter_code
_entity_poly.pdbx_strand_id
1 'polypeptide(L)'
;MATLTVWKFDAPEGAGAVEDTLLQLQKQELIKVIDAATVSWPEEASKPKTKQLNNLTGAGALSGTFWGMLFGLLFFMPLLGAAVGAAAGALGGKMADVGIDDDFIDSVKSKVTPGSSALFLLSADAVVDRVKDAFPNGHAELIQSNLDSEKEAKLREVFAS
;
A
#
# COMPACT_ATOMS: atom_id res chain seq x y z
N MET A 1 -8.45 4.84 14.60
CA MET A 1 -7.55 5.63 13.72
C MET A 1 -7.18 4.78 12.53
N ALA A 2 -7.25 5.32 11.31
CA ALA A 2 -6.90 4.59 10.09
C ALA A 2 -5.42 4.83 9.74
N THR A 3 -4.73 3.77 9.33
CA THR A 3 -3.30 3.79 9.02
C THR A 3 -3.04 3.03 7.73
N LEU A 4 -2.30 3.64 6.81
CA LEU A 4 -1.74 2.95 5.64
C LEU A 4 -0.39 2.36 6.04
N THR A 5 -0.30 1.04 5.96
CA THR A 5 0.92 0.27 6.21
C THR A 5 1.38 -0.40 4.93
N VAL A 6 2.69 -0.50 4.74
CA VAL A 6 3.29 -1.22 3.62
C VAL A 6 4.19 -2.32 4.15
N TRP A 7 3.90 -3.56 3.76
CA TRP A 7 4.62 -4.75 4.21
C TRP A 7 5.29 -5.40 3.02
N LYS A 8 6.61 -5.53 3.06
CA LYS A 8 7.40 -6.24 2.07
C LYS A 8 7.50 -7.72 2.42
N PHE A 9 7.53 -8.56 1.39
CA PHE A 9 7.88 -9.97 1.45
C PHE A 9 9.00 -10.26 0.44
N ASP A 10 9.90 -11.16 0.83
CA ASP A 10 11.07 -11.56 0.00
C ASP A 10 10.74 -12.58 -1.11
N ALA A 11 9.46 -12.87 -1.32
CA ALA A 11 8.98 -13.73 -2.40
C ALA A 11 7.91 -12.99 -3.22
N PRO A 12 7.85 -13.13 -4.55
CA PRO A 12 6.84 -12.48 -5.38
C PRO A 12 5.40 -12.89 -5.03
N GLU A 13 5.19 -14.04 -4.40
CA GLU A 13 3.88 -14.58 -4.05
C GLU A 13 3.48 -14.23 -2.60
N GLY A 14 4.42 -13.72 -1.80
CA GLY A 14 4.25 -13.52 -0.35
C GLY A 14 3.06 -12.63 0.00
N ALA A 15 2.92 -11.49 -0.68
CA ALA A 15 1.80 -10.57 -0.46
C ALA A 15 0.44 -11.16 -0.90
N GLY A 16 0.41 -12.11 -1.83
CA GLY A 16 -0.84 -12.78 -2.22
C GLY A 16 -1.35 -13.75 -1.16
N ALA A 17 -0.44 -14.38 -0.43
CA ALA A 17 -0.77 -15.37 0.60
C ALA A 17 -1.40 -14.76 1.86
N VAL A 18 -1.31 -13.44 2.06
CA VAL A 18 -1.85 -12.77 3.25
C VAL A 18 -3.32 -12.37 3.12
N GLU A 19 -3.92 -12.46 1.94
CA GLU A 19 -5.34 -12.11 1.72
C GLU A 19 -6.27 -12.91 2.64
N ASP A 20 -6.06 -14.22 2.72
CA ASP A 20 -6.83 -15.12 3.58
C ASP A 20 -6.62 -14.81 5.07
N THR A 21 -5.38 -14.49 5.46
CA THR A 21 -5.04 -14.06 6.83
C THR A 21 -5.81 -12.78 7.19
N LEU A 22 -5.78 -11.75 6.33
CA LEU A 22 -6.50 -10.50 6.58
C LEU A 22 -8.02 -10.73 6.67
N LEU A 23 -8.57 -11.60 5.81
CA LEU A 23 -9.98 -11.98 5.88
C LEU A 23 -10.32 -12.64 7.21
N GLN A 24 -9.45 -13.51 7.72
CA GLN A 24 -9.63 -14.17 9.00
C GLN A 24 -9.54 -13.18 10.17
N LEU A 25 -8.52 -12.31 10.19
CA LEU A 25 -8.35 -11.29 11.22
C LEU A 25 -9.54 -10.34 11.26
N GLN A 26 -10.07 -9.95 10.10
CA GLN A 26 -11.26 -9.11 10.00
C GLN A 26 -12.51 -9.81 10.56
N LYS A 27 -12.71 -11.10 10.25
CA LYS A 27 -13.82 -11.89 10.82
C LYS A 27 -13.73 -12.05 12.34
N GLN A 28 -12.51 -12.02 12.89
CA GLN A 28 -12.25 -12.07 14.32
C GLN A 28 -12.28 -10.70 14.99
N GLU A 29 -12.63 -9.63 14.24
CA GLU A 29 -12.66 -8.25 14.72
C GLU A 29 -11.31 -7.76 15.28
N LEU A 30 -10.20 -8.39 14.88
CA LEU A 30 -8.84 -8.03 15.30
C LEU A 30 -8.27 -6.87 14.47
N ILE A 31 -8.85 -6.62 13.31
CA ILE A 31 -8.51 -5.54 12.40
C ILE A 31 -9.77 -5.10 11.65
N LYS A 32 -9.88 -3.81 11.39
CA LYS A 32 -10.86 -3.29 10.43
C LYS A 32 -10.14 -2.94 9.13
N VAL A 33 -10.24 -3.81 8.12
CA VAL A 33 -9.67 -3.52 6.80
C VAL A 33 -10.60 -2.53 6.10
N ILE A 34 -10.04 -1.40 5.68
CA ILE A 34 -10.77 -0.39 4.89
C ILE A 34 -10.57 -0.71 3.41
N ASP A 35 -9.30 -0.88 3.03
CA ASP A 35 -8.89 -1.23 1.69
C ASP A 35 -7.52 -1.90 1.72
N ALA A 36 -7.22 -2.70 0.71
CA ALA A 36 -5.93 -3.34 0.57
C ALA A 36 -5.59 -3.60 -0.89
N ALA A 37 -4.32 -3.50 -1.21
CA ALA A 37 -3.79 -3.86 -2.51
C ALA A 37 -2.43 -4.54 -2.37
N THR A 38 -2.12 -5.40 -3.32
CA THR A 38 -0.88 -6.17 -3.34
C THR A 38 -0.10 -5.87 -4.61
N VAL A 39 1.21 -5.95 -4.50
CA VAL A 39 2.16 -5.81 -5.59
C VAL A 39 3.02 -7.06 -5.60
N SER A 40 3.13 -7.72 -6.74
CA SER A 40 3.98 -8.89 -6.96
C SER A 40 4.97 -8.56 -8.07
N TRP A 41 6.26 -8.68 -7.80
CA TRP A 41 7.30 -8.41 -8.79
C TRP A 41 8.19 -9.64 -9.00
N PRO A 42 7.83 -10.54 -9.93
CA PRO A 42 8.69 -11.65 -10.32
C PRO A 42 10.03 -11.15 -10.85
N GLU A 43 11.12 -11.86 -10.56
CA GLU A 43 12.49 -11.46 -10.96
C GLU A 43 12.64 -11.28 -12.48
N GLU A 44 11.98 -12.15 -13.25
CA GLU A 44 11.95 -12.17 -14.71
C GLU A 44 11.10 -11.03 -15.33
N ALA A 45 10.29 -10.34 -14.52
CA ALA A 45 9.29 -9.40 -15.00
C ALA A 45 9.86 -7.97 -15.08
N SER A 46 9.66 -7.32 -16.23
CA SER A 46 10.05 -5.92 -16.44
C SER A 46 9.25 -4.90 -15.61
N LYS A 47 8.10 -5.31 -15.07
CA LYS A 47 7.23 -4.48 -14.22
C LYS A 47 6.46 -5.33 -13.22
N PRO A 48 6.09 -4.77 -12.06
CA PRO A 48 5.28 -5.48 -11.09
C PRO A 48 3.83 -5.65 -11.57
N LYS A 49 3.15 -6.64 -11.00
CA LYS A 49 1.71 -6.85 -11.12
C LYS A 49 1.04 -6.34 -9.84
N THR A 50 -0.06 -5.60 -10.00
CA THR A 50 -0.82 -5.03 -8.89
C THR A 50 -2.20 -5.67 -8.83
N LYS A 51 -2.71 -5.97 -7.64
CA LYS A 51 -4.06 -6.51 -7.43
C LYS A 51 -4.71 -5.83 -6.22
N GLN A 52 -5.85 -5.18 -6.42
CA GLN A 52 -6.70 -4.71 -5.32
C GLN A 52 -7.47 -5.88 -4.71
N LEU A 53 -7.56 -5.93 -3.38
CA LEU A 53 -8.22 -7.00 -2.64
C LEU A 53 -9.69 -6.66 -2.38
N ASN A 54 -10.49 -6.71 -3.45
CA ASN A 54 -11.90 -6.28 -3.43
C ASN A 54 -12.81 -7.09 -2.46
N ASN A 55 -12.37 -8.28 -2.04
CA ASN A 55 -13.10 -9.08 -1.05
C ASN A 55 -12.93 -8.55 0.38
N LEU A 56 -11.93 -7.69 0.59
CA LEU A 56 -11.60 -7.08 1.88
C LEU A 56 -12.12 -5.64 2.00
N THR A 57 -12.51 -5.02 0.88
CA THR A 57 -12.95 -3.63 0.83
C THR A 57 -14.35 -3.44 1.41
N GLY A 58 -14.46 -2.49 2.34
CA GLY A 58 -15.73 -2.08 2.95
C GLY A 58 -16.29 -0.77 2.40
N ALA A 59 -17.35 -0.27 3.03
CA ALA A 59 -17.86 1.07 2.75
C ALA A 59 -16.73 2.11 2.96
N GLY A 60 -16.44 2.90 1.92
CA GLY A 60 -15.34 3.85 1.93
C GLY A 60 -13.98 3.27 1.52
N ALA A 61 -13.94 2.18 0.77
CA ALA A 61 -12.71 1.75 0.11
C ALA A 61 -12.17 2.82 -0.85
N LEU A 62 -10.87 2.78 -1.13
CA LEU A 62 -10.26 3.64 -2.13
C LEU A 62 -10.62 3.11 -3.51
N SER A 63 -10.76 4.03 -4.45
CA SER A 63 -11.07 3.67 -5.82
C SER A 63 -9.87 3.00 -6.51
N GLY A 64 -10.14 2.19 -7.53
CA GLY A 64 -9.08 1.67 -8.40
C GLY A 64 -8.23 2.79 -9.03
N THR A 65 -8.79 3.99 -9.16
CA THR A 65 -8.08 5.20 -9.60
C THR A 65 -7.00 5.63 -8.61
N PHE A 66 -7.29 5.60 -7.30
CA PHE A 66 -6.28 5.89 -6.27
C PHE A 66 -5.10 4.91 -6.38
N TRP A 67 -5.38 3.60 -6.38
CA TRP A 67 -4.33 2.58 -6.46
C TRP A 67 -3.56 2.63 -7.78
N GLY A 68 -4.26 2.88 -8.89
CA GLY A 68 -3.63 3.09 -10.19
C GLY A 68 -2.68 4.29 -10.21
N MET A 69 -3.06 5.39 -9.56
CA MET A 69 -2.21 6.57 -9.42
C MET A 69 -1.01 6.30 -8.51
N LEU A 70 -1.22 5.71 -7.32
CA LEU A 70 -0.15 5.38 -6.38
C LEU A 70 0.87 4.44 -7.01
N PHE A 71 0.43 3.34 -7.62
CA PHE A 71 1.33 2.38 -8.26
C PHE A 71 1.97 2.95 -9.53
N GLY A 72 1.29 3.87 -10.23
CA GLY A 72 1.88 4.67 -11.30
C GLY A 72 3.10 5.46 -10.82
N LEU A 73 2.95 6.21 -9.72
CA LEU A 73 4.02 6.98 -9.10
C LEU A 73 5.17 6.10 -8.61
N LEU A 74 4.84 4.98 -7.95
CA LEU A 74 5.83 4.06 -7.41
C LEU A 74 6.65 3.35 -8.49
N PHE A 75 6.01 2.79 -9.52
CA PHE A 75 6.70 1.84 -10.41
C PHE A 75 6.90 2.33 -11.84
N PHE A 76 6.20 3.38 -12.27
CA PHE A 76 6.21 3.83 -13.67
C PHE A 76 6.80 5.22 -13.88
N MET A 77 7.08 5.96 -12.80
CA MET A 77 7.76 7.25 -12.88
C MET A 77 9.25 7.10 -12.53
N PRO A 78 10.18 7.56 -13.40
CA PRO A 78 11.60 7.62 -13.05
C PRO A 78 11.73 8.47 -11.78
N LEU A 79 12.64 8.06 -10.88
CA LEU A 79 12.82 8.62 -9.54
C LEU A 79 12.59 10.14 -9.50
N LEU A 80 11.99 10.64 -8.41
CA LEU A 80 11.70 12.05 -8.14
C LEU A 80 12.98 12.91 -7.97
N GLY A 81 14.08 12.54 -8.63
CA GLY A 81 15.35 13.24 -8.67
C GLY A 81 15.54 13.97 -10.01
N ALA A 82 15.54 15.30 -9.92
CA ALA A 82 16.10 16.27 -10.86
C ALA A 82 15.33 16.68 -12.13
N ALA A 83 14.32 15.95 -12.63
CA ALA A 83 13.55 16.44 -13.79
C ALA A 83 12.16 15.81 -13.90
N VAL A 84 11.23 16.28 -13.09
CA VAL A 84 9.83 15.87 -13.16
C VAL A 84 9.00 17.06 -13.63
N GLY A 85 8.38 16.96 -14.81
CA GLY A 85 7.56 18.04 -15.38
C GLY A 85 6.34 18.39 -14.51
N ALA A 86 5.74 19.56 -14.76
CA ALA A 86 4.68 20.14 -13.93
C ALA A 86 3.51 19.19 -13.58
N ALA A 87 3.15 18.27 -14.49
CA ALA A 87 2.09 17.30 -14.27
C ALA A 87 2.40 16.33 -13.11
N ALA A 88 3.65 15.84 -13.04
CA ALA A 88 4.03 14.88 -12.02
C ALA A 88 4.36 15.55 -10.68
N GLY A 89 4.82 16.81 -10.67
CA GLY A 89 4.90 17.62 -9.45
C GLY A 89 3.53 17.91 -8.83
N ALA A 90 2.50 18.18 -9.64
CA ALA A 90 1.13 18.36 -9.15
C ALA A 90 0.52 17.08 -8.56
N LEU A 91 0.84 15.91 -9.15
CA LEU A 91 0.40 14.61 -8.64
C LEU A 91 1.11 14.25 -7.32
N GLY A 92 2.43 14.47 -7.24
CA GLY A 92 3.19 14.27 -6.00
C GLY A 92 2.69 15.16 -4.87
N GLY A 93 2.43 16.45 -5.13
CA GLY A 93 1.88 17.37 -4.13
C GLY A 93 0.54 16.91 -3.54
N LYS A 94 -0.38 16.39 -4.37
CA LYS A 94 -1.66 15.84 -3.90
C LYS A 94 -1.50 14.58 -3.04
N MET A 95 -0.46 13.77 -3.31
CA MET A 95 -0.17 12.56 -2.54
C MET A 95 0.51 12.88 -1.21
N ALA A 96 1.44 13.84 -1.20
CA ALA A 96 2.07 14.33 0.01
C ALA A 96 1.04 14.93 0.98
N ASP A 97 0.07 15.67 0.44
CA ASP A 97 -1.06 16.23 1.16
C ASP A 97 -1.92 15.19 1.89
N VAL A 98 -1.88 13.94 1.46
CA VAL A 98 -2.62 12.81 2.05
C VAL A 98 -1.68 11.83 2.77
N GLY A 99 -0.44 12.23 3.06
CA GLY A 99 0.54 11.44 3.84
C GLY A 99 1.42 10.50 3.03
N ILE A 100 1.34 10.56 1.70
CA ILE A 100 2.20 9.79 0.78
C ILE A 100 3.24 10.77 0.20
N ASP A 101 4.26 11.05 1.01
CA ASP A 101 5.35 11.95 0.70
C ASP A 101 6.52 11.26 -0.02
N ASP A 102 7.53 12.04 -0.41
CA ASP A 102 8.70 11.55 -1.13
C ASP A 102 9.45 10.46 -0.33
N ASP A 103 9.52 10.60 0.99
CA ASP A 103 10.15 9.62 1.88
C ASP A 103 9.42 8.27 1.87
N PHE A 104 8.07 8.29 1.92
CA PHE A 104 7.26 7.09 1.73
C PHE A 104 7.55 6.46 0.36
N ILE A 105 7.51 7.26 -0.71
CA ILE A 105 7.67 6.78 -2.08
C ILE A 105 9.06 6.15 -2.27
N ASP A 106 10.11 6.81 -1.80
CA ASP A 106 11.50 6.33 -1.93
C ASP A 106 11.77 5.10 -1.07
N SER A 107 11.20 5.03 0.14
CA SER A 107 11.30 3.85 1.01
C SER A 107 10.65 2.61 0.38
N VAL A 108 9.49 2.78 -0.25
CA VAL A 108 8.81 1.68 -0.95
C VAL A 108 9.57 1.29 -2.21
N LYS A 109 10.00 2.25 -3.04
CA LYS A 109 10.72 1.99 -4.30
C LYS A 109 12.08 1.31 -4.09
N SER A 110 12.78 1.66 -3.02
CA SER A 110 14.08 1.06 -2.69
C SER A 110 13.96 -0.39 -2.19
N LYS A 111 12.81 -0.78 -1.64
CA LYS A 111 12.60 -2.12 -1.05
C LYS A 111 11.77 -3.06 -1.92
N VAL A 112 10.79 -2.55 -2.67
CA VAL A 112 9.93 -3.34 -3.55
C VAL A 112 10.55 -3.42 -4.94
N THR A 113 11.42 -4.41 -5.10
CA THR A 113 12.25 -4.66 -6.29
C THR A 113 11.87 -5.99 -6.96
N PRO A 114 12.39 -6.31 -8.16
CA PRO A 114 12.25 -7.65 -8.73
C PRO A 114 12.66 -8.75 -7.74
N GLY A 115 11.90 -9.84 -7.70
CA GLY A 115 12.03 -10.92 -6.72
C GLY A 115 11.22 -10.72 -5.43
N SER A 116 10.53 -9.60 -5.25
CA SER A 116 9.79 -9.28 -4.02
C SER A 116 8.29 -9.07 -4.25
N SER A 117 7.54 -8.95 -3.15
CA SER A 117 6.16 -8.48 -3.17
C SER A 117 5.88 -7.53 -2.02
N ALA A 118 4.79 -6.78 -2.11
CA ALA A 118 4.35 -5.88 -1.05
C ALA A 118 2.83 -5.88 -0.87
N LEU A 119 2.38 -5.79 0.38
CA LEU A 119 1.00 -5.52 0.76
C LEU A 119 0.88 -4.06 1.20
N PHE A 120 -0.03 -3.34 0.58
CA PHE A 120 -0.49 -2.02 1.00
C PHE A 120 -1.83 -2.21 1.70
N LEU A 121 -1.88 -1.89 2.99
CA LEU A 121 -3.03 -2.14 3.84
C LEU A 121 -3.47 -0.85 4.50
N LEU A 122 -4.67 -0.38 4.12
CA LEU A 122 -5.37 0.67 4.84
C LEU A 122 -6.31 0.03 5.84
N SER A 123 -6.04 0.23 7.13
CA SER A 123 -6.81 -0.40 8.20
C SER A 123 -7.04 0.55 9.36
N ALA A 124 -8.17 0.40 10.05
CA ALA A 124 -8.45 1.08 11.30
C ALA A 124 -8.30 0.15 12.51
N ASP A 125 -7.84 0.74 13.62
CA ASP A 125 -7.74 0.11 14.93
C ASP A 125 -6.87 -1.16 14.95
N ALA A 126 -5.99 -1.27 13.96
CA ALA A 126 -5.06 -2.38 13.81
C ALA A 126 -3.91 -2.24 14.81
N VAL A 127 -3.62 -3.32 15.53
CA VAL A 127 -2.36 -3.44 16.27
C VAL A 127 -1.32 -4.01 15.32
N VAL A 128 -0.41 -3.15 14.85
CA VAL A 128 0.62 -3.45 13.84
C VAL A 128 1.37 -4.75 14.15
N ASP A 129 1.78 -4.96 15.41
CA ASP A 129 2.49 -6.18 15.82
C ASP A 129 1.64 -7.44 15.66
N ARG A 130 0.32 -7.37 15.95
CA ARG A 130 -0.57 -8.52 15.76
C ARG A 130 -0.83 -8.83 14.30
N VAL A 131 -0.87 -7.81 13.45
CA VAL A 131 -0.98 -7.99 12.00
C VAL A 131 0.28 -8.66 11.47
N LYS A 132 1.46 -8.22 11.95
CA LYS A 132 2.74 -8.84 11.61
C LYS A 132 2.81 -10.31 12.04
N ASP A 133 2.45 -10.60 13.29
CA ASP A 133 2.48 -11.95 13.86
C ASP A 133 1.53 -12.91 13.14
N ALA A 134 0.46 -12.40 12.54
CA ALA A 134 -0.50 -13.20 11.80
C ALA A 134 -0.02 -13.55 10.38
N PHE A 135 0.96 -12.85 9.82
CA PHE A 135 1.41 -13.11 8.46
C PHE A 135 2.16 -14.45 8.37
N PRO A 136 1.80 -15.29 7.38
CA PRO A 136 2.44 -16.57 7.19
C PRO A 136 3.95 -16.39 6.95
N ASN A 137 4.74 -17.23 7.62
CA ASN A 137 6.19 -17.35 7.47
C ASN A 137 7.05 -16.21 8.06
N GLY A 138 6.50 -15.22 8.78
CA GLY A 138 7.32 -14.27 9.58
C GLY A 138 8.30 -13.37 8.80
N HIS A 139 8.32 -13.43 7.47
CA HIS A 139 9.21 -12.65 6.58
C HIS A 139 8.58 -11.33 6.10
N ALA A 140 7.61 -10.80 6.86
CA ALA A 140 6.99 -9.52 6.55
C ALA A 140 7.78 -8.37 7.18
N GLU A 141 8.40 -7.55 6.34
CA GLU A 141 9.09 -6.33 6.75
C GLU A 141 8.15 -5.13 6.63
N LEU A 142 7.88 -4.42 7.74
CA LEU A 142 7.16 -3.16 7.68
C LEU A 142 8.08 -2.10 7.06
N ILE A 143 7.73 -1.62 5.86
CA ILE A 143 8.48 -0.56 5.17
C ILE A 143 8.14 0.81 5.77
N GLN A 144 6.85 1.11 5.90
CA GLN A 144 6.34 2.41 6.33
C GLN A 144 4.94 2.28 6.95
N SER A 145 4.64 3.14 7.92
CA SER A 145 3.33 3.29 8.55
C SER A 145 3.06 4.78 8.77
N ASN A 146 2.23 5.39 7.93
CA ASN A 146 2.02 6.83 8.01
C ASN A 146 0.62 7.20 7.52
N LEU A 147 -0.38 7.18 8.40
CA LEU A 147 -1.56 8.06 8.29
C LEU A 147 -2.08 8.32 9.71
N ASP A 148 -2.24 9.60 10.05
CA ASP A 148 -3.12 10.05 11.13
C ASP A 148 -4.55 10.21 10.59
N SER A 149 -5.51 10.43 11.48
CA SER A 149 -6.94 10.50 11.13
C SER A 149 -7.30 11.62 10.15
N GLU A 150 -6.51 12.71 10.10
CA GLU A 150 -6.78 13.89 9.27
C GLU A 150 -6.37 13.64 7.82
N LYS A 151 -5.18 13.07 7.62
CA LYS A 151 -4.67 12.70 6.30
C LYS A 151 -5.53 11.64 5.64
N GLU A 152 -6.08 10.71 6.42
CA GLU A 152 -7.00 9.70 5.90
C GLU A 152 -8.34 10.30 5.46
N ALA A 153 -8.90 11.25 6.21
CA ALA A 153 -10.12 11.95 5.79
C ALA A 153 -9.91 12.71 4.47
N LYS A 154 -8.74 13.35 4.32
CA LYS A 154 -8.38 14.05 3.08
C LYS A 154 -8.11 13.09 1.92
N LEU A 155 -7.47 11.95 2.18
CA LEU A 155 -7.33 10.86 1.21
C LEU A 155 -8.70 10.41 0.70
N ARG A 156 -9.66 10.21 1.60
CA ARG A 156 -11.05 9.90 1.21
C ARG A 156 -11.69 11.05 0.45
N GLU A 157 -11.55 12.29 0.88
CA GLU A 157 -12.17 13.42 0.17
C GLU A 157 -11.68 13.54 -1.28
N VAL A 158 -10.39 13.33 -1.50
CA VAL A 158 -9.78 13.45 -2.83
C VAL A 158 -10.10 12.24 -3.73
N PHE A 159 -10.29 11.05 -3.14
CA PHE A 159 -10.34 9.78 -3.89
C PHE A 159 -11.59 8.92 -3.66
N ALA A 160 -12.52 9.32 -2.80
CA ALA A 160 -13.82 8.68 -2.65
C ALA A 160 -14.59 8.84 -3.96
N SER A 161 -15.04 7.72 -4.50
CA SER A 161 -15.87 7.62 -5.70
C SER A 161 -17.26 7.14 -5.34
#